data_AF-E9I7H0-F1
#
_entry.id   AF-E9I7H0-F1
#
_cell.length_a   1.000
_cell.length_b   1.000
_cell.length_c   1.000
_cell.angle_alpha   90.00
_cell.angle_beta   90.00
_cell.angle_gamma   90.00
#
_symmetry.space_group_name_H-M   'P 1'
#
loop_
_entity.id
_entity.type
_entity.pdbx_description
1 polymer ?
#
loop_
_entity_poly.entity_id
_entity_poly.type
_entity_poly.pdbx_seq_one_letter_code
_entity_poly.pdbx_strand_id
1 'polypeptide(L)'
;MPAALLRSELVDLCSSPLSSLRLPADAYYVISSLGIASRRTHRGCRSGKSARRARAAKRFLPVGLINANSANNKVPLIAHFIQSNNLDILVITETKFSVADGPDDARALCPEGFSIVQVSRDSVNRGGGVAVLYRDSIVATDKHQCVPQSHPTTFEYMSLALTVNSVVFV
;
A
#
# COMPACT_ATOMS: atom_id res chain seq x y z
N MET A 1 38.32 -26.24 -29.27
CA MET A 1 37.12 -25.60 -29.83
C MET A 1 35.92 -26.04 -29.00
N PRO A 2 35.46 -25.29 -27.99
CA PRO A 2 34.31 -25.72 -27.19
C PRO A 2 33.01 -25.35 -27.92
N ALA A 3 32.11 -26.33 -28.02
CA ALA A 3 30.82 -26.21 -28.65
C ALA A 3 29.92 -25.24 -27.85
N ALA A 4 29.29 -24.30 -28.55
CA ALA A 4 28.27 -23.43 -28.00
C ALA A 4 26.99 -24.25 -27.73
N LEU A 5 26.60 -24.38 -26.46
CA LEU A 5 25.33 -25.01 -26.07
C LEU A 5 24.17 -24.08 -26.45
N LEU A 6 23.18 -24.64 -27.16
CA LEU A 6 22.00 -23.94 -27.66
C LEU A 6 21.03 -23.64 -26.50
N ARG A 7 20.35 -22.47 -26.58
CA ARG A 7 19.39 -21.96 -25.59
C ARG A 7 18.27 -22.93 -25.19
N SER A 8 18.01 -23.97 -25.98
CA SER A 8 17.01 -25.00 -25.70
C SER A 8 17.39 -25.89 -24.50
N GLU A 9 18.68 -26.21 -24.32
CA GLU A 9 19.12 -27.08 -23.21
C GLU A 9 19.02 -26.39 -21.84
N LEU A 10 19.07 -25.06 -21.80
CA LEU A 10 18.89 -24.28 -20.56
C LEU A 10 17.45 -24.29 -20.04
N VAL A 11 16.46 -24.46 -20.92
CA VAL A 11 15.04 -24.46 -20.56
C VAL A 11 14.63 -25.80 -19.94
N ASP A 12 15.23 -26.90 -20.38
CA ASP A 12 14.93 -28.25 -19.88
C ASP A 12 15.47 -28.53 -18.47
N LEU A 13 16.46 -27.76 -18.00
CA LEU A 13 16.92 -27.80 -16.60
C LEU A 13 15.88 -27.20 -15.63
N CYS A 14 15.05 -26.27 -16.09
CA CYS A 14 14.05 -25.58 -15.28
C CYS A 14 12.74 -26.37 -15.09
N SER A 15 12.50 -27.42 -15.90
CA SER A 15 11.25 -28.19 -15.92
C SER A 15 11.34 -29.53 -15.17
N SER A 16 12.46 -29.83 -14.51
CA SER A 16 12.57 -31.04 -13.67
C SER A 16 11.69 -30.95 -12.42
N PRO A 17 11.06 -32.07 -11.98
CA PRO A 17 10.20 -32.07 -10.80
C PRO A 17 10.98 -31.59 -9.58
N LEU A 18 10.37 -30.72 -8.76
CA LEU A 18 10.96 -30.11 -7.54
C LEU A 18 11.55 -31.13 -6.52
N SER A 19 11.37 -32.43 -6.74
CA SER A 19 12.06 -33.52 -6.05
C SER A 19 13.57 -33.58 -6.34
N SER A 20 14.03 -33.07 -7.48
CA SER A 20 15.45 -33.06 -7.90
C SER A 20 16.31 -32.00 -7.19
N LEU A 21 15.68 -31.00 -6.55
CA LEU A 21 16.36 -29.91 -5.83
C LEU A 21 16.76 -30.28 -4.40
N ARG A 22 16.48 -31.51 -3.95
CA ARG A 22 16.96 -31.98 -2.66
C ARG A 22 18.42 -32.39 -2.78
N LEU A 23 19.28 -31.72 -2.01
CA LEU A 23 20.67 -32.12 -1.84
C LEU A 23 20.72 -33.59 -1.39
N PRO A 24 21.50 -34.45 -2.06
CA PRO A 24 21.74 -35.80 -1.59
C PRO A 24 22.40 -35.76 -0.19
N ALA A 25 22.10 -36.77 0.64
CA ALA A 25 22.51 -36.78 2.05
C ALA A 25 24.02 -36.59 2.21
N ASP A 26 24.80 -37.23 1.36
CA ASP A 26 26.26 -37.21 1.36
C ASP A 26 26.78 -35.78 1.13
N ALA A 27 26.21 -35.07 0.16
CA ALA A 27 26.54 -33.67 -0.11
C ALA A 27 26.16 -32.77 1.07
N TYR A 28 25.02 -33.04 1.73
CA TYR A 28 24.62 -32.32 2.93
C TYR A 28 25.62 -32.50 4.08
N TYR A 29 26.11 -33.72 4.33
CA TYR A 29 27.10 -33.98 5.36
C TYR A 29 28.44 -33.29 5.07
N VAL A 30 28.87 -33.25 3.82
CA VAL A 30 30.08 -32.52 3.38
C VAL A 30 29.91 -31.01 3.59
N ILE A 31 28.78 -30.43 3.17
CA ILE A 31 28.50 -29.00 3.35
C ILE A 31 28.41 -28.63 4.84
N SER A 32 27.86 -29.54 5.66
CA SER A 32 27.75 -29.38 7.11
C SER A 32 29.12 -29.50 7.80
N SER A 33 29.95 -30.48 7.43
CA SER A 33 31.27 -30.70 8.03
C SER A 33 32.26 -29.59 7.68
N LEU A 34 32.15 -29.03 6.47
CA LEU A 34 32.90 -27.86 6.04
C LEU A 34 32.40 -26.54 6.64
N GLY A 35 31.31 -26.56 7.42
CA GLY A 35 30.75 -25.38 8.08
C GLY A 35 30.08 -24.36 7.14
N ILE A 36 29.86 -24.72 5.87
CA ILE A 36 29.29 -23.83 4.84
C ILE A 36 27.82 -23.52 5.14
N ALA A 37 27.05 -24.52 5.61
CA ALA A 37 25.65 -24.36 5.99
C ALA A 37 25.44 -23.97 7.48
N SER A 38 26.51 -23.90 8.28
CA SER A 38 26.44 -23.63 9.72
C SER A 38 26.06 -22.19 10.05
N ARG A 39 26.37 -21.24 9.15
CA ARG A 39 25.89 -19.86 9.31
C ARG A 39 24.37 -19.88 9.11
N ARG A 40 23.62 -19.82 10.21
CA ARG A 40 22.24 -19.31 10.20
C ARG A 40 22.30 -18.02 9.39
N THR A 41 21.89 -18.10 8.13
CA THR A 41 21.61 -16.90 7.36
C THR A 41 20.61 -16.17 8.24
N HIS A 42 20.99 -14.98 8.70
CA HIS A 42 20.06 -14.08 9.36
C HIS A 42 19.00 -13.80 8.30
N ARG A 43 17.99 -14.68 8.23
CA ARG A 43 16.82 -14.49 7.39
C ARG A 43 16.18 -13.28 8.01
N GLY A 44 16.53 -12.11 7.48
CA GLY A 44 15.94 -10.86 7.88
C GLY A 44 14.43 -11.06 7.89
N CYS A 45 13.76 -10.42 8.84
CA CYS A 45 12.31 -10.38 8.85
C CYS A 45 11.86 -10.05 7.43
N ARG A 46 11.07 -10.92 6.78
CA ARG A 46 10.49 -10.63 5.44
C ARG A 46 10.04 -9.17 5.44
N SER A 47 10.48 -8.40 4.45
CA SER A 47 10.07 -7.00 4.29
C SER A 47 8.54 -6.94 4.41
N GLY A 48 8.04 -5.96 5.17
CA GLY A 48 6.63 -5.87 5.54
C GLY A 48 6.26 -6.43 6.91
N LYS A 49 6.84 -7.56 7.38
CA LYS A 49 6.51 -8.09 8.73
C LYS A 49 7.04 -7.21 9.86
N SER A 50 8.26 -6.68 9.71
CA SER A 50 8.87 -5.77 10.70
C SER A 50 8.09 -4.46 10.79
N ALA A 51 7.81 -3.83 9.64
CA ALA A 51 7.02 -2.60 9.57
C ALA A 51 5.61 -2.81 10.12
N ARG A 52 4.95 -3.94 9.84
CA ARG A 52 3.64 -4.27 10.42
C ARG A 52 3.69 -4.41 11.94
N ARG A 53 4.73 -5.05 12.49
CA ARG A 53 4.91 -5.19 13.96
C ARG A 53 5.19 -3.84 14.62
N ALA A 54 6.09 -3.02 14.06
CA ALA A 54 6.36 -1.68 14.56
C ALA A 54 5.11 -0.79 14.54
N ARG A 55 4.24 -0.97 13.54
CA ARG A 55 2.94 -0.27 13.43
C ARG A 55 1.92 -0.73 14.45
N ALA A 56 1.75 -2.05 14.65
CA ALA A 56 0.88 -2.58 15.70
C ALA A 56 1.33 -2.16 17.10
N ALA A 57 2.61 -1.79 17.27
CA ALA A 57 3.15 -1.24 18.49
C ALA A 57 2.87 0.26 18.69
N LYS A 58 2.33 0.98 17.68
CA LYS A 58 1.92 2.38 17.85
C LYS A 58 0.76 2.45 18.85
N ARG A 59 0.94 3.25 19.91
CA ARG A 59 -0.10 3.48 20.93
C ARG A 59 -1.17 4.48 20.47
N PHE A 60 -0.82 5.34 19.50
CA PHE A 60 -1.67 6.41 19.00
C PHE A 60 -1.78 6.33 17.48
N LEU A 61 -2.93 6.75 16.97
CA LEU A 61 -3.23 6.86 15.55
C LEU A 61 -3.09 8.34 15.13
N PRO A 62 -1.93 8.76 14.60
CA PRO A 62 -1.74 10.13 14.13
C PRO A 62 -2.65 10.43 12.93
N VAL A 63 -3.52 11.42 13.11
CA VAL A 63 -4.47 11.92 12.11
C VAL A 63 -4.12 13.36 11.77
N GLY A 64 -4.08 13.68 10.48
CA GLY A 64 -3.95 15.05 9.98
C GLY A 64 -5.24 15.53 9.31
N LEU A 65 -5.46 16.84 9.33
CA LEU A 65 -6.48 17.52 8.53
C LEU A 65 -5.82 18.67 7.78
N ILE A 66 -6.00 18.73 6.47
CA ILE A 66 -5.53 19.85 5.65
C ILE A 66 -6.66 20.36 4.75
N ASN A 67 -6.67 21.66 4.53
CA ASN A 67 -7.38 22.23 3.41
C ASN A 67 -6.39 22.36 2.24
N ALA A 68 -6.58 21.55 1.20
CA ALA A 68 -5.66 21.54 0.06
C ALA A 68 -5.91 22.73 -0.86
N ASN A 69 -7.12 23.29 -0.92
CA ASN A 69 -7.51 24.33 -1.88
C ASN A 69 -6.92 24.03 -3.28
N SER A 70 -7.35 22.91 -3.86
CA SER A 70 -6.76 22.18 -5.00
C SER A 70 -5.59 21.25 -4.65
N ALA A 71 -5.81 19.94 -4.86
CA ALA A 71 -4.84 18.89 -4.55
C ALA A 71 -3.89 18.53 -5.72
N ASN A 72 -4.28 18.77 -6.99
CA ASN A 72 -3.59 18.24 -8.18
C ASN A 72 -2.10 18.58 -8.23
N ASN A 73 -1.71 19.81 -7.86
CA ASN A 73 -0.30 20.25 -7.91
C ASN A 73 0.46 20.02 -6.59
N LYS A 74 -0.20 19.50 -5.55
CA LYS A 74 0.35 19.38 -4.19
C LYS A 74 0.63 17.96 -3.76
N VAL A 75 0.44 16.98 -4.65
CA VAL A 75 0.73 15.56 -4.44
C VAL A 75 2.08 15.32 -3.74
N PRO A 76 3.24 15.81 -4.24
CA PRO A 76 4.53 15.54 -3.61
C PRO A 76 4.65 16.18 -2.21
N LEU A 77 4.02 17.34 -2.01
CA LEU A 77 4.00 18.02 -0.70
C LEU A 77 3.15 17.24 0.31
N ILE A 78 2.02 16.70 -0.13
CA ILE A 78 1.12 15.88 0.69
C ILE A 78 1.83 14.57 1.08
N ALA A 79 2.49 13.90 0.14
CA ALA A 79 3.28 12.71 0.41
C ALA A 79 4.41 12.99 1.42
N HIS A 80 5.15 14.08 1.23
CA HIS A 80 6.18 14.51 2.17
C HIS A 80 5.59 14.81 3.56
N PHE A 81 4.48 15.54 3.63
CA PHE A 81 3.80 15.85 4.90
C PHE A 81 3.38 14.60 5.67
N ILE A 82 2.84 13.60 4.97
CA ILE A 82 2.47 12.30 5.56
C ILE A 82 3.71 11.60 6.14
N GLN A 83 4.82 11.60 5.40
CA GLN A 83 6.06 10.93 5.80
C GLN A 83 6.73 11.64 6.97
N SER A 84 6.92 12.97 6.89
CA SER A 84 7.58 13.77 7.94
C SER A 84 6.85 13.67 9.28
N ASN A 85 5.51 13.66 9.26
CA ASN A 85 4.70 13.60 10.46
C ASN A 85 4.28 12.18 10.86
N ASN A 86 4.72 11.16 10.10
CA ASN A 86 4.38 9.75 10.32
C ASN A 86 2.87 9.48 10.45
N LEU A 87 2.05 10.20 9.67
CA LEU A 87 0.60 10.11 9.71
C LEU A 87 0.12 8.73 9.26
N ASP A 88 -0.96 8.26 9.88
CA ASP A 88 -1.65 7.03 9.49
C ASP A 88 -2.97 7.34 8.77
N ILE A 89 -3.58 8.50 9.05
CA ILE A 89 -4.76 9.04 8.36
C ILE A 89 -4.52 10.52 8.02
N LEU A 90 -4.92 10.94 6.83
CA LEU A 90 -4.95 12.34 6.42
C LEU A 90 -6.32 12.65 5.79
N VAL A 91 -7.01 13.62 6.37
CA VAL A 91 -8.25 14.18 5.81
C VAL A 91 -7.90 15.43 5.01
N ILE A 92 -8.40 15.49 3.78
CA ILE A 92 -8.19 16.60 2.86
C ILE A 92 -9.54 17.20 2.51
N THR A 93 -9.66 18.50 2.70
CA THR A 93 -10.82 19.30 2.30
C THR A 93 -10.47 20.18 1.09
N GLU A 94 -11.48 20.55 0.32
CA GLU A 94 -11.34 21.33 -0.92
C GLU A 94 -10.33 20.75 -1.92
N THR A 95 -10.44 19.44 -2.19
CA THR A 95 -9.56 18.76 -3.15
C THR A 95 -9.69 19.32 -4.57
N LYS A 96 -10.89 19.79 -4.95
CA LYS A 96 -11.23 20.39 -6.25
C LYS A 96 -10.94 19.48 -7.45
N PHE A 97 -11.09 18.16 -7.29
CA PHE A 97 -11.05 17.22 -8.43
C PHE A 97 -12.28 17.41 -9.31
N SER A 98 -12.08 17.64 -10.61
CA SER A 98 -13.16 17.66 -11.58
C SER A 98 -13.51 16.25 -12.04
N VAL A 99 -14.76 15.99 -12.41
CA VAL A 99 -15.16 14.75 -13.10
C VAL A 99 -14.39 14.59 -14.43
N ALA A 100 -13.96 15.70 -15.03
CA ALA A 100 -13.15 15.73 -16.25
C ALA A 100 -11.68 15.30 -16.04
N ASP A 101 -11.18 15.38 -14.80
CA ASP A 101 -9.79 15.04 -14.45
C ASP A 101 -9.58 13.52 -14.33
N GLY A 102 -10.65 12.74 -14.43
CA GLY A 102 -10.62 11.28 -14.48
C GLY A 102 -10.20 10.61 -13.16
N PRO A 103 -10.27 9.28 -13.08
CA PRO A 103 -9.88 8.52 -11.87
C PRO A 103 -8.37 8.52 -11.63
N ASP A 104 -7.56 8.90 -12.63
CA ASP A 104 -6.10 8.80 -12.56
C ASP A 104 -5.47 9.93 -11.73
N ASP A 105 -6.08 11.11 -11.69
CA ASP A 105 -5.61 12.23 -10.85
C ASP A 105 -5.82 11.96 -9.36
N ALA A 106 -6.88 11.24 -9.01
CA ALA A 106 -7.12 10.79 -7.64
C ALA A 106 -6.14 9.68 -7.21
N ARG A 107 -5.76 8.80 -8.13
CA ARG A 107 -4.71 7.80 -7.90
C ARG A 107 -3.34 8.46 -7.75
N ALA A 108 -3.06 9.51 -8.51
CA ALA A 108 -1.81 10.26 -8.39
C ALA A 108 -1.64 10.86 -6.99
N LEU A 109 -2.74 11.26 -6.34
CA LEU A 109 -2.72 11.76 -4.96
C LEU A 109 -2.36 10.69 -3.91
N CYS A 110 -2.47 9.40 -4.25
CA CYS A 110 -2.30 8.31 -3.31
C CYS A 110 -0.82 7.90 -3.20
N PRO A 111 -0.13 8.20 -2.07
CA PRO A 111 1.24 7.74 -1.88
C PRO A 111 1.27 6.22 -1.63
N GLU A 112 2.44 5.61 -1.84
CA GLU A 112 2.63 4.17 -1.64
C GLU A 112 2.28 3.75 -0.19
N GLY A 113 1.51 2.66 -0.05
CA GLY A 113 1.08 2.13 1.25
C GLY A 113 -0.13 2.83 1.86
N PHE A 114 -0.78 3.71 1.09
CA PHE A 114 -2.03 4.35 1.42
C PHE A 114 -3.10 4.03 0.38
N SER A 115 -4.33 4.10 0.84
CA SER A 115 -5.56 4.04 0.07
C SER A 115 -6.31 5.36 0.23
N ILE A 116 -7.07 5.74 -0.79
CA ILE A 116 -7.82 6.99 -0.83
C ILE A 116 -9.31 6.71 -1.06
N VAL A 117 -10.16 7.38 -0.28
CA VAL A 117 -11.59 7.49 -0.54
C VAL A 117 -11.91 8.97 -0.72
N GLN A 118 -12.65 9.30 -1.78
CA GLN A 118 -12.98 10.67 -2.13
C GLN A 118 -14.44 10.82 -2.50
N VAL A 119 -15.00 11.99 -2.18
CA VAL A 119 -16.32 12.44 -2.63
C VAL A 119 -16.11 13.81 -3.27
N SER A 120 -16.36 13.88 -4.58
CA SER A 120 -16.33 15.11 -5.36
C SER A 120 -17.75 15.66 -5.54
N ARG A 121 -17.88 16.97 -5.78
CA ARG A 121 -19.17 17.59 -6.07
C ARG A 121 -19.45 17.50 -7.57
N ASP A 122 -20.59 16.94 -7.95
CA ASP A 122 -21.03 16.77 -9.35
C ASP A 122 -21.41 18.09 -10.06
N SER A 123 -21.02 19.25 -9.54
CA SER A 123 -21.38 20.52 -10.16
C SER A 123 -20.45 20.85 -11.34
N VAL A 124 -21.05 21.34 -12.43
CA VAL A 124 -20.37 21.89 -13.63
C VAL A 124 -19.34 22.99 -13.28
N ASN A 125 -19.47 23.62 -12.11
CA ASN A 125 -18.51 24.60 -11.61
C ASN A 125 -17.39 23.96 -10.78
N ARG A 126 -16.16 24.43 -11.01
CA ARG A 126 -14.97 24.13 -10.20
C ARG A 126 -15.25 24.37 -8.72
N GLY A 127 -15.23 23.34 -7.87
CA GLY A 127 -15.13 23.57 -6.44
C GLY A 127 -15.47 22.38 -5.55
N GLY A 128 -14.74 22.31 -4.43
CA GLY A 128 -15.06 21.43 -3.31
C GLY A 128 -14.47 20.03 -3.40
N GLY A 129 -14.95 19.17 -2.52
CA GLY A 129 -14.54 17.78 -2.43
C GLY A 129 -13.77 17.49 -1.15
N VAL A 130 -14.06 16.32 -0.59
CA VAL A 130 -13.42 15.79 0.61
C VAL A 130 -12.77 14.46 0.23
N ALA A 131 -11.53 14.28 0.65
CA ALA A 131 -10.83 13.01 0.52
C ALA A 131 -10.25 12.59 1.87
N VAL A 132 -10.21 11.29 2.09
CA VAL A 132 -9.55 10.68 3.24
C VAL A 132 -8.52 9.70 2.69
N LEU A 133 -7.26 9.95 3.02
CA LEU A 133 -6.16 9.03 2.81
C LEU A 133 -5.93 8.27 4.11
N TYR A 134 -5.81 6.95 4.02
CA TYR A 134 -5.54 6.09 5.16
C TYR A 134 -4.56 5.01 4.74
N ARG A 135 -3.75 4.52 5.67
CA ARG A 135 -2.81 3.43 5.37
C ARG A 135 -3.54 2.13 5.04
N ASP A 136 -2.95 1.31 4.17
CA ASP A 136 -3.51 0.01 3.76
C ASP A 136 -3.71 -0.98 4.92
N SER A 137 -3.04 -0.75 6.06
CA SER A 137 -3.25 -1.53 7.28
C SER A 137 -4.58 -1.22 7.99
N ILE A 138 -5.28 -0.16 7.57
CA ILE A 138 -6.56 0.28 8.11
C ILE A 138 -7.63 -0.12 7.10
N VAL A 139 -8.65 -0.83 7.57
CA VAL A 139 -9.82 -1.13 6.73
C VAL A 139 -10.81 0.01 6.90
N ALA A 140 -11.08 0.71 5.79
CA ALA A 140 -12.18 1.64 5.69
C ALA A 140 -13.42 0.89 5.21
N THR A 141 -14.50 0.97 5.98
CA THR A 141 -15.82 0.51 5.56
C THR A 141 -16.70 1.73 5.37
N ASP A 142 -17.25 1.87 4.17
CA ASP A 142 -18.24 2.91 3.91
C ASP A 142 -19.50 2.60 4.70
N LYS A 143 -19.92 3.55 5.54
CA LYS A 143 -21.18 3.45 6.26
C LYS A 143 -22.23 4.24 5.50
N HIS A 144 -22.79 3.60 4.47
CA HIS A 144 -24.00 4.11 3.80
C HIS A 144 -25.16 4.39 4.78
N GLN A 145 -25.16 3.76 5.96
CA GLN A 145 -26.17 3.99 7.02
C GLN A 145 -26.10 5.36 7.71
N CYS A 146 -25.02 6.13 7.55
CA CYS A 146 -24.87 7.46 8.13
C CYS A 146 -25.01 8.58 7.09
N VAL A 147 -25.51 8.26 5.89
CA VAL A 147 -25.77 9.20 4.80
C VAL A 147 -27.15 9.81 5.04
N PRO A 148 -27.30 11.12 5.34
CA PRO A 148 -28.58 11.79 5.32
C PRO A 148 -29.37 11.44 4.04
N GLN A 149 -30.65 11.10 4.23
CA GLN A 149 -31.55 10.68 3.14
C GLN A 149 -31.66 11.70 2.00
N SER A 150 -31.31 12.97 2.27
CA SER A 150 -31.14 14.03 1.30
C SER A 150 -29.67 14.35 1.08
N HIS A 151 -29.24 14.41 -0.18
CA HIS A 151 -27.92 14.92 -0.53
C HIS A 151 -27.85 16.41 -0.21
N PRO A 152 -27.02 16.85 0.75
CA PRO A 152 -26.89 18.26 1.06
C PRO A 152 -26.34 19.01 -0.16
N THR A 153 -27.03 20.06 -0.57
CA THR A 153 -26.66 20.87 -1.74
C THR A 153 -25.61 21.93 -1.41
N THR A 154 -25.39 22.21 -0.12
CA THR A 154 -24.58 23.33 0.38
C THR A 154 -23.20 22.94 0.90
N PHE A 155 -22.99 21.69 1.32
CA PHE A 155 -21.72 21.23 1.86
C PHE A 155 -21.41 19.79 1.42
N GLU A 156 -20.12 19.48 1.25
CA GLU A 156 -19.64 18.12 1.03
C GLU A 156 -19.41 17.42 2.37
N TYR A 157 -19.78 16.14 2.47
CA TYR A 157 -19.48 15.33 3.64
C TYR A 157 -19.17 13.89 3.25
N MET A 158 -18.44 13.21 4.13
CA MET A 158 -18.08 11.80 3.99
C MET A 158 -18.11 11.18 5.38
N SER A 159 -18.75 10.01 5.50
CA SER A 159 -18.77 9.23 6.74
C SER A 159 -18.09 7.90 6.50
N LEU A 160 -16.99 7.64 7.22
CA LEU A 160 -16.24 6.39 7.11
C LEU A 160 -16.09 5.75 8.48
N ALA A 161 -16.24 4.43 8.54
CA ALA A 161 -15.82 3.65 9.69
C ALA A 161 -14.45 3.06 9.44
N LEU A 162 -13.47 3.44 10.25
CA LEU A 162 -12.09 2.98 10.14
C LEU A 162 -11.82 1.92 11.20
N THR A 163 -11.42 0.73 10.76
CA THR A 163 -11.01 -0.36 11.62
C THR A 163 -9.50 -0.47 11.62
N VAL A 164 -8.88 -0.28 12.78
CA VAL A 164 -7.43 -0.35 12.96
C VAL A 164 -7.05 -1.76 13.41
N ASN A 165 -5.88 -2.26 13.00
CA ASN A 165 -5.38 -3.61 13.28
C ASN A 165 -6.22 -4.75 12.69
N SER A 166 -7.05 -4.45 11.69
CA SER A 166 -7.73 -5.47 10.89
C SER A 166 -6.69 -6.31 10.13
N VAL A 167 -6.69 -7.62 10.37
CA VAL A 167 -5.89 -8.56 9.58
C VAL A 167 -6.66 -8.84 8.30
N VAL A 168 -6.32 -8.14 7.22
CA VAL A 168 -6.82 -8.45 5.89
C VAL A 168 -5.96 -9.56 5.30
N PHE A 169 -6.56 -10.71 5.02
CA PHE A 169 -5.94 -11.76 4.21
C PHE A 169 -6.16 -11.37 2.75
N VAL A 170 -5.07 -11.05 2.05
CA VAL A 170 -5.05 -10.89 0.60
C VAL A 170 -4.50 -12.16 -0.01
#